data_AF-A0AB34J5X8-F1
#
_entry.id   AF-A0AB34J5X8-F1
#
_cell.length_a   1.000
_cell.length_b   1.000
_cell.length_c   1.000
_cell.angle_alpha   90.00
_cell.angle_beta   90.00
_cell.angle_gamma   90.00
#
_symmetry.space_group_name_H-M   'P 1'
#
loop_
_entity.id
_entity.type
_entity.pdbx_description
1 polymer ?
#
loop_
_entity_poly.entity_id
_entity_poly.type
_entity_poly.pdbx_seq_one_letter_code
_entity_poly.pdbx_strand_id
1 'polypeptide(L)'
;MPSRAEKAGRHKGQPFPSSLSATQPIAPQPLPRSELAPKKKKKRRPRVAEAYDSDSEWSDEMEAGQFASALQPAHPSAEDEAPPHGKVRLLVATLLAALLLLVVFLPDDPFPPSGGARLPVGPREALGGTRAGGLVAPRAEESPPRSPSPPPTASSSPFLYPPPSSRPPPPPPPLPSPISSPPPPHHSPLPCPPAPSPPPPPHALPSPLPSRPPPLRAPPPAVSLATRLNARFRAPFDASAPLAAGVLLHQLDGFQNPQMPWAPCDERRGGGWAGCDNPRVQERRLRLSGSMLHAVLQKTYRSIPFFSYDSGVVLRPESAHVYCAYGMDGGIDDGLNRPKLCAQSAIDAGDCLPGCGEPPAWCDPSDLGRGGWPGYMCGFMYGPQGIGAWRPSDVPALLQAQADMGREYQGIGSFKGYNEFVIASDKWLEGLPRSVEAIFLVDCTPGQTNLQYDGANGGTAESCEDAHQQGRAMHRGYLEAYGLTADEFPLLMFRQSNWEAPFALVQ
;
A
#
# COMPACT_ATOMS: atom_id res chain seq x y z
N MET A 1 -17.76 -58.48 33.89
CA MET A 1 -16.83 -58.79 35.01
C MET A 1 -15.40 -58.81 34.47
N PRO A 2 -14.44 -58.05 35.01
CA PRO A 2 -14.47 -56.67 35.52
C PRO A 2 -13.55 -55.74 34.68
N SER A 3 -13.88 -54.47 34.43
CA SER A 3 -13.76 -53.28 35.32
C SER A 3 -12.33 -52.98 35.78
N ARG A 4 -11.78 -51.84 35.34
CA ARG A 4 -10.84 -51.07 36.16
C ARG A 4 -11.09 -49.56 36.00
N ALA A 5 -11.57 -48.98 37.09
CA ALA A 5 -11.70 -47.56 37.35
C ALA A 5 -10.43 -47.04 38.03
N GLU A 6 -10.03 -45.81 37.72
CA GLU A 6 -9.17 -44.95 38.57
C GLU A 6 -9.63 -43.50 38.38
N LYS A 7 -10.37 -42.95 39.35
CA LYS A 7 -9.92 -42.19 40.53
C LYS A 7 -9.83 -40.68 40.26
N ALA A 8 -10.95 -40.01 40.55
CA ALA A 8 -11.03 -38.58 40.74
C ALA A 8 -10.26 -38.16 42.02
N GLY A 9 -9.26 -37.28 41.86
CA GLY A 9 -8.54 -36.62 42.92
C GLY A 9 -9.24 -35.32 43.35
N ARG A 10 -9.72 -35.33 44.60
CA ARG A 10 -10.36 -34.21 45.32
C ARG A 10 -9.26 -33.27 45.82
N HIS A 11 -9.14 -32.05 45.28
CA HIS A 11 -8.31 -31.00 45.89
C HIS A 11 -9.13 -30.17 46.88
N LYS A 12 -8.78 -30.30 48.16
CA LYS A 12 -9.24 -29.47 49.28
C LYS A 12 -8.63 -28.07 49.16
N GLY A 13 -9.47 -27.05 49.35
CA GLY A 13 -9.06 -25.66 49.46
C GLY A 13 -8.30 -25.37 50.75
N GLN A 14 -7.44 -24.35 50.66
CA GLN A 14 -6.99 -23.53 51.78
C GLN A 14 -7.02 -22.05 51.38
N PRO A 15 -7.25 -21.14 52.35
CA PRO A 15 -7.55 -19.73 52.08
C PRO A 15 -6.27 -18.90 51.90
N PHE A 16 -6.31 -17.96 50.96
CA PHE A 16 -5.29 -16.93 50.79
C PHE A 16 -5.47 -15.81 51.82
N PRO A 17 -4.39 -15.32 52.46
CA PRO A 17 -4.48 -14.15 53.34
C PRO A 17 -4.50 -12.86 52.53
N SER A 18 -5.44 -11.99 52.89
CA SER A 18 -5.53 -10.60 52.46
C SER A 18 -4.54 -9.75 53.27
N SER A 19 -3.52 -9.19 52.63
CA SER A 19 -2.93 -7.88 53.01
C SER A 19 -1.76 -7.55 52.09
N LEU A 20 -1.91 -6.56 51.20
CA LEU A 20 -0.76 -5.81 50.71
C LEU A 20 -1.08 -4.32 50.72
N SER A 21 -0.18 -3.61 51.40
CA SER A 21 -0.22 -2.23 51.81
C SER A 21 -0.26 -1.25 50.64
N ALA A 22 -0.98 -0.15 50.86
CA ALA A 22 -0.90 1.07 50.08
C ALA A 22 0.55 1.58 49.99
N THR A 23 1.05 1.71 48.77
CA THR A 23 2.31 2.40 48.48
C THR A 23 1.99 3.89 48.28
N GLN A 24 2.64 4.75 49.08
CA GLN A 24 2.54 6.20 48.96
C GLN A 24 3.19 6.70 47.66
N PRO A 25 2.71 7.82 47.08
CA PRO A 25 3.28 8.41 45.89
C PRO A 25 4.59 9.15 46.22
N ILE A 26 5.66 8.76 45.54
CA ILE A 26 6.96 9.47 45.56
C ILE A 26 6.82 10.71 44.68
N ALA A 27 7.04 11.88 45.26
CA ALA A 27 7.10 13.16 44.54
C ALA A 27 8.32 13.21 43.59
N PRO A 28 8.21 13.81 42.40
CA PRO A 28 9.31 13.89 41.45
C PRO A 28 10.37 14.89 41.93
N GLN A 29 11.63 14.43 41.99
CA GLN A 29 12.77 15.33 42.17
C GLN A 29 13.07 16.12 40.88
N PRO A 30 13.50 17.38 40.99
CA PRO A 30 13.84 18.19 39.82
C PRO A 30 15.17 17.73 39.21
N LEU A 31 15.18 17.55 37.89
CA LEU A 31 16.38 17.25 37.11
C LEU A 31 17.36 18.44 37.12
N PRO A 32 18.67 18.19 37.17
CA PRO A 32 19.67 19.24 37.11
C PRO A 32 19.75 19.86 35.71
N ARG A 33 19.71 21.19 35.63
CA ARG A 33 20.02 21.98 34.44
C ARG A 33 21.47 21.72 34.01
N SER A 34 21.66 21.04 32.88
CA SER A 34 22.95 21.03 32.18
C SER A 34 22.99 22.16 31.17
N GLU A 35 23.81 23.17 31.45
CA GLU A 35 24.24 24.17 30.46
C GLU A 35 25.01 23.48 29.33
N LEU A 36 24.53 23.61 28.10
CA LEU A 36 25.27 23.25 26.89
C LEU A 36 25.54 24.52 26.08
N ALA A 37 26.79 24.96 26.13
CA ALA A 37 27.34 26.01 25.28
C ALA A 37 27.40 25.54 23.80
N PRO A 38 27.19 26.45 22.82
CA PRO A 38 27.13 26.06 21.41
C PRO A 38 28.52 25.82 20.82
N LYS A 39 28.78 24.59 20.36
CA LYS A 39 29.96 24.28 19.53
C LYS A 39 29.69 24.71 18.08
N LYS A 40 30.61 25.53 17.56
CA LYS A 40 30.63 26.06 16.19
C LYS A 40 30.60 24.91 15.15
N LYS A 41 29.61 24.95 14.25
CA LYS A 41 29.48 24.02 13.10
C LYS A 41 30.60 24.27 12.09
N LYS A 42 31.38 23.23 11.80
CA LYS A 42 32.38 23.20 10.71
C LYS A 42 31.65 22.87 9.40
N LYS A 43 31.67 23.81 8.44
CA LYS A 43 31.08 23.69 7.11
C LYS A 43 31.78 22.56 6.34
N ARG A 44 31.10 21.43 6.10
CA ARG A 44 31.57 20.36 5.21
C ARG A 44 30.99 20.62 3.82
N ARG A 45 31.85 20.65 2.79
CA ARG A 45 31.46 20.75 1.38
C ARG A 45 30.72 19.47 0.95
N PRO A 46 29.70 19.55 0.08
CA PRO A 46 29.07 18.36 -0.47
C PRO A 46 30.03 17.64 -1.43
N ARG A 47 30.09 16.31 -1.29
CA ARG A 47 30.67 15.42 -2.31
C ARG A 47 29.64 15.29 -3.43
N VAL A 48 30.10 15.52 -4.66
CA VAL A 48 29.41 15.12 -5.89
C VAL A 48 29.31 13.59 -5.87
N ALA A 49 28.10 13.07 -5.93
CA ALA A 49 27.86 11.64 -6.10
C ALA A 49 27.85 11.34 -7.61
N GLU A 50 28.63 10.34 -8.00
CA GLU A 50 28.66 9.77 -9.33
C GLU A 50 27.28 9.19 -9.68
N ALA A 51 26.80 9.50 -10.88
CA ALA A 51 25.58 8.95 -11.44
C ALA A 51 25.75 7.45 -11.64
N TYR A 52 24.78 6.68 -11.13
CA TYR A 52 24.68 5.25 -11.40
C TYR A 52 23.84 5.09 -12.67
N ASP A 53 24.47 4.56 -13.70
CA ASP A 53 23.89 4.24 -15.00
C ASP A 53 23.09 2.94 -14.85
N SER A 54 21.78 3.00 -15.06
CA SER A 54 20.93 1.82 -15.16
C SER A 54 20.38 1.73 -16.58
N ASP A 55 21.18 1.13 -17.44
CA ASP A 55 20.72 0.55 -18.70
C ASP A 55 19.64 -0.50 -18.40
N SER A 56 18.39 -0.16 -18.70
CA SER A 56 17.40 -1.16 -19.10
C SER A 56 16.87 -0.75 -20.48
N GLU A 57 17.30 -1.49 -21.49
CA GLU A 57 16.84 -1.45 -22.87
C GLU A 57 15.31 -1.31 -22.95
N TRP A 58 14.85 -0.15 -23.39
CA TRP A 58 13.59 0.04 -24.11
C TRP A 58 13.86 1.10 -25.19
N SER A 59 14.27 0.65 -26.37
CA SER A 59 14.34 1.49 -27.56
C SER A 59 13.11 1.22 -28.43
N ASP A 60 12.41 2.31 -28.72
CA ASP A 60 11.79 2.67 -30.00
C ASP A 60 10.75 1.75 -30.62
N GLU A 61 9.48 2.18 -30.51
CA GLU A 61 8.58 2.35 -31.66
C GLU A 61 7.36 3.19 -31.24
N MET A 62 7.43 4.51 -31.46
CA MET A 62 6.24 5.35 -31.63
C MET A 62 6.47 6.29 -32.80
N GLU A 63 5.93 5.89 -33.96
CA GLU A 63 5.75 6.80 -35.09
C GLU A 63 4.67 7.83 -34.78
N ALA A 64 5.01 9.07 -35.08
CA ALA A 64 4.14 10.23 -35.05
C ALA A 64 3.09 10.16 -36.16
N GLY A 65 1.83 10.45 -35.81
CA GLY A 65 0.77 10.54 -36.81
C GLY A 65 -0.48 11.29 -36.32
N GLN A 66 -0.57 12.55 -36.73
CA GLN A 66 -1.80 13.28 -37.08
C GLN A 66 -2.75 13.70 -35.93
N PHE A 67 -2.84 15.01 -35.70
CA PHE A 67 -4.08 15.77 -35.95
C PHE A 67 -3.77 17.27 -35.94
N ALA A 68 -3.78 17.87 -37.14
CA ALA A 68 -3.89 19.30 -37.33
C ALA A 68 -4.95 19.54 -38.41
N SER A 69 -6.09 20.11 -38.02
CA SER A 69 -6.88 21.10 -38.77
C SER A 69 -8.34 21.02 -38.38
N ALA A 70 -8.82 22.05 -37.69
CA ALA A 70 -9.81 22.97 -38.26
C ALA A 70 -10.13 24.02 -37.19
N LEU A 71 -9.90 25.29 -37.51
CA LEU A 71 -10.80 26.42 -37.23
C LEU A 71 -10.13 27.69 -37.78
N GLN A 72 -10.68 28.20 -38.88
CA GLN A 72 -10.47 29.58 -39.34
C GLN A 72 -11.65 30.46 -38.87
N PRO A 73 -11.45 31.79 -38.84
CA PRO A 73 -12.09 32.68 -37.88
C PRO A 73 -13.28 33.46 -38.44
N ALA A 74 -14.14 33.94 -37.54
CA ALA A 74 -15.01 35.08 -37.78
C ALA A 74 -14.71 36.16 -36.73
N HIS A 75 -14.42 37.37 -37.21
CA HIS A 75 -14.12 38.61 -36.49
C HIS A 75 -15.33 39.58 -36.67
N PRO A 76 -15.40 40.73 -35.99
CA PRO A 76 -15.75 40.91 -34.58
C PRO A 76 -16.95 41.89 -34.41
N SER A 77 -17.40 42.13 -33.18
CA SER A 77 -17.96 43.44 -32.77
C SER A 77 -18.07 43.54 -31.25
N ALA A 78 -17.94 44.77 -30.79
CA ALA A 78 -18.23 45.34 -29.47
C ALA A 78 -17.08 45.35 -28.45
N GLU A 79 -16.76 46.59 -28.11
CA GLU A 79 -15.77 47.14 -27.20
C GLU A 79 -16.14 46.87 -25.74
N ASP A 80 -15.15 46.62 -24.88
CA ASP A 80 -15.04 47.34 -23.59
C ASP A 80 -13.69 47.06 -22.90
N GLU A 81 -13.28 48.04 -22.10
CA GLU A 81 -11.93 48.35 -21.63
C GLU A 81 -11.14 47.21 -20.94
N ALA A 82 -9.84 47.13 -21.25
CA ALA A 82 -8.86 46.26 -20.58
C ALA A 82 -7.71 47.06 -19.94
N PRO A 83 -7.16 46.63 -18.78
CA PRO A 83 -6.10 47.33 -18.03
C PRO A 83 -4.67 46.98 -18.53
N PRO A 84 -3.60 47.64 -18.05
CA PRO A 84 -2.36 47.81 -18.83
C PRO A 84 -1.42 46.61 -18.71
N HIS A 85 -1.51 45.66 -19.64
CA HIS A 85 -0.59 44.51 -19.78
C HIS A 85 0.76 44.84 -20.47
N GLY A 86 1.03 46.11 -20.80
CA GLY A 86 2.20 46.50 -21.59
C GLY A 86 3.56 46.28 -20.91
N LYS A 87 3.62 46.35 -19.57
CA LYS A 87 4.91 46.30 -18.85
C LYS A 87 5.45 44.89 -18.64
N VAL A 88 4.58 43.88 -18.54
CA VAL A 88 4.99 42.48 -18.33
C VAL A 88 5.54 41.87 -19.61
N ARG A 89 4.93 42.18 -20.77
CA ARG A 89 5.39 41.68 -22.07
C ARG A 89 6.78 42.21 -22.45
N LEU A 90 7.08 43.46 -22.12
CA LEU A 90 8.41 44.04 -22.38
C LEU A 90 9.49 43.42 -21.49
N LEU A 91 9.17 43.08 -20.23
CA LEU A 91 10.12 42.44 -19.32
C LEU A 91 10.45 41.01 -19.78
N VAL A 92 9.44 40.25 -20.20
CA VAL A 92 9.61 38.87 -20.70
C VAL A 92 10.40 38.85 -22.01
N ALA A 93 10.11 39.77 -22.94
CA ALA A 93 10.86 39.88 -24.20
C ALA A 93 12.33 40.24 -23.96
N THR A 94 12.61 41.15 -23.03
CA THR A 94 14.00 41.54 -22.69
C THR A 94 14.77 40.39 -22.04
N LEU A 95 14.12 39.60 -21.16
CA LEU A 95 14.73 38.42 -20.53
C LEU A 95 15.04 37.32 -21.55
N LEU A 96 14.12 37.06 -22.48
CA LEU A 96 14.34 36.07 -23.55
C LEU A 96 15.47 36.50 -24.51
N ALA A 97 15.55 37.79 -24.85
CA ALA A 97 16.64 38.31 -25.67
C ALA A 97 18.00 38.21 -24.97
N ALA A 98 18.06 38.46 -23.65
CA ALA A 98 19.28 38.29 -22.86
C ALA A 98 19.71 36.82 -22.75
N LEU A 99 18.76 35.89 -22.63
CA LEU A 99 19.04 34.45 -22.60
C LEU A 99 19.58 33.96 -23.95
N LEU A 100 19.00 34.42 -25.06
CA LEU A 100 19.46 34.09 -26.41
C LEU A 100 20.86 34.61 -26.69
N LEU A 101 21.21 35.80 -26.17
CA LEU A 101 22.58 36.33 -26.28
C LEU A 101 23.60 35.52 -25.46
N LEU A 102 23.19 34.90 -24.34
CA LEU A 102 24.07 34.05 -23.54
C LEU A 102 24.39 32.70 -24.20
N VAL A 103 23.47 32.16 -25.00
CA VAL A 103 23.66 30.88 -25.71
C VAL A 103 24.62 31.03 -26.90
N VAL A 104 24.70 32.22 -27.52
CA VAL A 104 25.54 32.47 -28.70
C VAL A 104 27.03 32.71 -28.35
N PHE A 105 27.37 32.93 -27.08
CA PHE A 105 28.73 33.29 -26.65
C PHE A 105 29.45 32.24 -25.79
N LEU A 106 29.00 30.98 -25.78
CA LEU A 106 29.81 29.90 -25.19
C LEU A 106 30.91 29.48 -26.18
N PRO A 107 32.21 29.59 -25.83
CA PRO A 107 33.29 29.14 -26.70
C PRO A 107 33.35 27.62 -26.76
N ASP A 108 33.42 27.07 -27.98
CA ASP A 108 33.72 25.68 -28.26
C ASP A 108 35.18 25.37 -27.86
N ASP A 109 35.38 24.69 -26.72
CA ASP A 109 36.67 24.07 -26.39
C ASP A 109 36.67 22.59 -26.82
N PRO A 110 37.65 22.15 -27.63
CA PRO A 110 37.74 20.76 -28.07
C PRO A 110 38.42 19.87 -27.02
N PHE A 111 37.75 18.77 -26.67
CA PHE A 111 38.34 17.67 -25.90
C PHE A 111 39.49 16.99 -26.69
N PRO A 112 40.65 16.70 -26.07
CA PRO A 112 41.70 15.90 -26.68
C PRO A 112 41.45 14.39 -26.47
N PRO A 113 41.95 13.52 -27.39
CA PRO A 113 41.72 12.09 -27.35
C PRO A 113 42.68 11.36 -26.39
N SER A 114 42.14 10.38 -25.67
CA SER A 114 42.87 9.49 -24.76
C SER A 114 43.66 8.44 -25.54
N GLY A 115 44.93 8.72 -25.82
CA GLY A 115 45.92 7.76 -26.30
C GLY A 115 46.87 7.33 -25.18
N GLY A 116 47.05 6.03 -25.00
CA GLY A 116 47.87 5.45 -23.94
C GLY A 116 49.38 5.65 -24.10
N ALA A 117 50.09 5.66 -22.98
CA ALA A 117 51.52 5.37 -22.91
C ALA A 117 51.90 4.79 -21.55
N ARG A 118 52.83 3.84 -21.62
CA ARG A 118 53.40 3.00 -20.57
C ARG A 118 54.65 3.64 -19.93
N LEU A 119 54.96 3.19 -18.70
CA LEU A 119 56.25 3.17 -17.96
C LEU A 119 56.74 4.47 -17.26
N PRO A 120 57.66 4.40 -16.26
CA PRO A 120 58.29 3.23 -15.62
C PRO A 120 58.27 3.20 -14.07
N VAL A 121 58.64 2.02 -13.56
CA VAL A 121 59.09 1.70 -12.20
C VAL A 121 60.45 2.35 -11.89
N GLY A 122 60.64 2.88 -10.68
CA GLY A 122 61.97 3.22 -10.14
C GLY A 122 61.92 3.73 -8.69
N PRO A 123 62.82 3.29 -7.80
CA PRO A 123 62.64 3.28 -6.35
C PRO A 123 63.24 4.52 -5.67
N ARG A 124 62.84 4.80 -4.42
CA ARG A 124 63.64 5.69 -3.57
C ARG A 124 63.63 5.30 -2.11
N GLU A 125 64.85 5.26 -1.60
CA GLU A 125 65.31 4.87 -0.28
C GLU A 125 64.95 5.86 0.83
N ALA A 126 64.98 5.27 2.03
CA ALA A 126 65.31 5.78 3.35
C ALA A 126 65.98 7.16 3.49
N LEU A 127 65.50 7.92 4.48
CA LEU A 127 66.21 8.74 5.49
C LEU A 127 65.10 9.46 6.28
N GLY A 128 64.86 9.18 7.57
CA GLY A 128 65.71 9.59 8.68
C GLY A 128 65.08 10.80 9.38
N GLY A 129 64.51 10.61 10.58
CA GLY A 129 63.84 11.70 11.31
C GLY A 129 63.26 11.31 12.67
N THR A 130 64.13 11.15 13.65
CA THR A 130 63.83 11.05 15.09
C THR A 130 63.12 12.30 15.64
N ARG A 131 62.11 12.18 16.51
CA ARG A 131 62.22 12.22 17.99
C ARG A 131 60.86 12.49 18.70
N ALA A 132 60.63 11.68 19.74
CA ALA A 132 59.98 11.96 21.03
C ALA A 132 58.47 12.32 21.13
N GLY A 133 57.77 11.50 21.93
CA GLY A 133 56.50 11.84 22.55
C GLY A 133 55.69 10.60 22.91
N GLY A 134 55.96 10.02 24.08
CA GLY A 134 55.35 8.76 24.52
C GLY A 134 53.86 8.85 24.84
N LEU A 135 53.19 7.71 24.73
CA LEU A 135 52.06 7.29 25.57
C LEU A 135 51.86 5.78 25.36
N VAL A 136 51.77 5.07 26.48
CA VAL A 136 51.60 3.61 26.58
C VAL A 136 50.23 3.22 26.03
N ALA A 137 50.20 2.32 25.05
CA ALA A 137 49.00 1.66 24.55
C ALA A 137 49.12 0.13 24.73
N PRO A 138 48.01 -0.59 24.96
CA PRO A 138 48.04 -2.00 25.31
C PRO A 138 48.33 -2.89 24.10
N ARG A 139 48.96 -4.02 24.44
CA ARG A 139 49.44 -5.12 23.61
C ARG A 139 48.32 -5.69 22.73
N ALA A 140 48.46 -5.58 21.41
CA ALA A 140 47.65 -6.31 20.44
C ALA A 140 48.21 -7.74 20.31
N GLU A 141 47.34 -8.74 20.50
CA GLU A 141 47.60 -10.13 20.15
C GLU A 141 47.70 -10.28 18.63
N GLU A 142 48.84 -10.81 18.18
CA GLU A 142 49.07 -11.27 16.81
C GLU A 142 48.11 -12.41 16.47
N SER A 143 47.31 -12.21 15.42
CA SER A 143 46.60 -13.29 14.75
C SER A 143 47.59 -14.14 13.93
N PRO A 144 47.49 -15.47 13.94
CA PRO A 144 48.38 -16.34 13.17
C PRO A 144 48.09 -16.24 11.65
N PRO A 145 49.08 -16.55 10.79
CA PRO A 145 48.95 -16.43 9.35
C PRO A 145 47.94 -17.42 8.78
N ARG A 146 47.09 -16.93 7.86
CA ARG A 146 46.17 -17.77 7.07
C ARG A 146 46.96 -18.73 6.18
N SER A 147 46.64 -20.02 6.26
CA SER A 147 47.08 -21.03 5.32
C SER A 147 46.58 -20.74 3.89
N PRO A 148 47.36 -21.09 2.85
CA PRO A 148 46.95 -20.92 1.46
C PRO A 148 45.85 -21.92 1.08
N SER A 149 44.80 -21.43 0.42
CA SER A 149 43.73 -22.24 -0.15
C SER A 149 44.25 -23.16 -1.26
N PRO A 150 43.76 -24.41 -1.35
CA PRO A 150 44.07 -25.29 -2.47
C PRO A 150 43.37 -24.82 -3.77
N PRO A 151 43.92 -25.18 -4.95
CA PRO A 151 43.34 -24.82 -6.24
C PRO A 151 42.02 -25.57 -6.50
N PRO A 152 41.12 -25.01 -7.32
CA PRO A 152 39.84 -25.64 -7.63
C PRO A 152 40.04 -26.87 -8.50
N THR A 153 39.55 -28.01 -8.03
CA THR A 153 39.40 -29.24 -8.82
C THR A 153 38.27 -29.06 -9.83
N ALA A 154 38.62 -29.10 -11.12
CA ALA A 154 37.67 -29.21 -12.21
C ALA A 154 36.96 -30.57 -12.12
N SER A 155 35.68 -30.56 -11.71
CA SER A 155 34.79 -31.71 -11.81
C SER A 155 33.91 -31.54 -13.05
N SER A 156 34.35 -32.14 -14.15
CA SER A 156 33.55 -32.36 -15.35
C SER A 156 32.70 -33.63 -15.14
N SER A 157 31.44 -33.44 -14.74
CA SER A 157 30.41 -34.49 -14.87
C SER A 157 29.53 -34.18 -16.08
N PRO A 158 29.37 -35.09 -17.05
CA PRO A 158 28.44 -34.90 -18.15
C PRO A 158 27.02 -35.15 -17.63
N PHE A 159 26.19 -34.11 -17.60
CA PHE A 159 24.75 -34.25 -17.43
C PHE A 159 24.18 -34.93 -18.69
N LEU A 160 23.88 -36.22 -18.57
CA LEU A 160 23.05 -36.93 -19.53
C LEU A 160 21.62 -36.41 -19.38
N TYR A 161 21.15 -35.68 -20.39
CA TYR A 161 19.75 -35.31 -20.53
C TYR A 161 18.87 -36.56 -20.53
N PRO A 162 17.81 -36.64 -19.71
CA PRO A 162 16.81 -37.69 -19.87
C PRO A 162 16.11 -37.53 -21.24
N PRO A 163 15.76 -38.64 -21.91
CA PRO A 163 15.04 -38.59 -23.17
C PRO A 163 13.67 -37.92 -23.01
N PRO A 164 13.16 -37.26 -24.07
CA PRO A 164 11.87 -36.58 -24.04
C PRO A 164 10.75 -37.60 -23.76
N SER A 165 9.99 -37.35 -22.69
CA SER A 165 8.80 -38.12 -22.34
C SER A 165 7.82 -38.10 -23.53
N SER A 166 7.45 -39.29 -24.01
CA SER A 166 6.44 -39.49 -25.04
C SER A 166 5.13 -38.82 -24.62
N ARG A 167 4.56 -37.99 -25.51
CA ARG A 167 3.27 -37.33 -25.30
C ARG A 167 2.20 -38.36 -24.89
N PRO A 168 1.40 -38.08 -23.86
CA PRO A 168 0.25 -38.93 -23.54
C PRO A 168 -0.71 -38.98 -24.74
N PRO A 169 -1.34 -40.14 -25.00
CA PRO A 169 -2.30 -40.28 -26.08
C PRO A 169 -3.48 -39.31 -25.87
N PRO A 170 -4.08 -38.80 -26.96
CA PRO A 170 -5.26 -37.95 -26.86
C PRO A 170 -6.40 -38.68 -26.14
N PRO A 171 -7.21 -37.96 -25.35
CA PRO A 171 -8.36 -38.55 -24.69
C PRO A 171 -9.35 -39.11 -25.73
N PRO A 172 -10.05 -40.22 -25.40
CA PRO A 172 -11.06 -40.78 -26.29
C PRO A 172 -12.19 -39.76 -26.51
N PRO A 173 -12.85 -39.79 -27.69
CA PRO A 173 -13.96 -38.91 -27.99
C PRO A 173 -15.11 -39.13 -26.99
N PRO A 174 -15.85 -38.07 -26.61
CA PRO A 174 -16.98 -38.18 -25.69
C PRO A 174 -18.04 -39.12 -26.27
N LEU A 175 -18.54 -40.02 -25.43
CA LEU A 175 -19.67 -40.89 -25.75
C LEU A 175 -20.91 -40.04 -26.09
N PRO A 176 -21.71 -40.45 -27.09
CA PRO A 176 -22.94 -39.75 -27.44
C PRO A 176 -23.90 -39.76 -26.25
N SER A 177 -24.43 -38.57 -25.91
CA SER A 177 -25.40 -38.40 -24.84
C SER A 177 -26.64 -39.27 -25.08
N PRO A 178 -27.20 -39.91 -24.04
CA PRO A 178 -28.42 -40.69 -24.16
C PRO A 178 -29.59 -39.81 -24.62
N ILE A 179 -30.30 -40.31 -25.62
CA ILE A 179 -31.51 -39.72 -26.18
C ILE A 179 -32.52 -39.51 -25.05
N SER A 180 -32.83 -38.24 -24.77
CA SER A 180 -33.84 -37.86 -23.78
C SER A 180 -35.20 -38.39 -24.21
N SER A 181 -35.87 -39.11 -23.31
CA SER A 181 -37.21 -39.64 -23.51
C SER A 181 -38.23 -38.51 -23.70
N PRO A 182 -39.28 -38.72 -24.50
CA PRO A 182 -40.29 -37.69 -24.76
C PRO A 182 -41.06 -37.33 -23.48
N PRO A 183 -41.45 -36.06 -23.31
CA PRO A 183 -42.24 -35.62 -22.17
C PRO A 183 -43.64 -36.27 -22.18
N PRO A 184 -44.18 -36.62 -20.99
CA PRO A 184 -45.53 -37.18 -20.88
C PRO A 184 -46.61 -36.15 -21.30
N PRO A 185 -47.75 -36.62 -21.83
CA PRO A 185 -48.83 -35.75 -22.28
C PRO A 185 -49.47 -34.99 -21.11
N HIS A 186 -49.66 -33.68 -21.31
CA HIS A 186 -50.38 -32.80 -20.39
C HIS A 186 -51.86 -33.17 -20.36
N HIS A 187 -52.33 -33.71 -19.23
CA HIS A 187 -53.74 -33.78 -18.92
C HIS A 187 -54.24 -32.41 -18.45
N SER A 188 -55.17 -31.81 -19.18
CA SER A 188 -55.87 -30.59 -18.78
C SER A 188 -56.73 -30.87 -17.53
N PRO A 189 -56.51 -30.17 -16.40
CA PRO A 189 -57.39 -30.31 -15.24
C PRO A 189 -58.77 -29.67 -15.53
N LEU A 190 -59.82 -30.35 -15.05
CA LEU A 190 -61.21 -29.91 -15.13
C LEU A 190 -61.42 -28.55 -14.42
N PRO A 191 -62.39 -27.74 -14.89
CA PRO A 191 -62.69 -26.44 -14.30
C PRO A 191 -63.28 -26.60 -12.90
N CYS A 192 -62.56 -26.11 -11.89
CA CYS A 192 -63.07 -25.97 -10.53
C CYS A 192 -64.19 -24.90 -10.48
N PRO A 193 -65.20 -25.10 -9.63
CA PRO A 193 -66.24 -24.09 -9.39
C PRO A 193 -65.62 -22.80 -8.80
N PRO A 194 -66.21 -21.63 -9.11
CA PRO A 194 -65.68 -20.34 -8.65
C PRO A 194 -65.72 -20.27 -7.13
N ALA A 195 -64.55 -20.04 -6.53
CA ALA A 195 -64.42 -19.84 -5.10
C ALA A 195 -65.18 -18.55 -4.67
N PRO A 196 -65.84 -18.56 -3.50
CA PRO A 196 -66.50 -17.37 -2.97
C PRO A 196 -65.48 -16.23 -2.79
N SER A 197 -65.90 -15.02 -3.19
CA SER A 197 -65.05 -13.83 -3.13
C SER A 197 -64.52 -13.60 -1.72
N PRO A 198 -63.21 -13.42 -1.54
CA PRO A 198 -62.64 -13.17 -0.21
C PRO A 198 -63.18 -11.84 0.34
N PRO A 199 -63.37 -11.75 1.67
CA PRO A 199 -63.79 -10.51 2.30
C PRO A 199 -62.75 -9.40 2.02
N PRO A 200 -63.19 -8.13 1.91
CA PRO A 200 -62.30 -7.01 1.68
C PRO A 200 -61.21 -6.98 2.76
N PRO A 201 -59.94 -6.74 2.39
CA PRO A 201 -58.85 -6.71 3.34
C PRO A 201 -59.13 -5.62 4.40
N PRO A 202 -58.93 -5.91 5.69
CA PRO A 202 -59.08 -4.92 6.74
C PRO A 202 -58.17 -3.72 6.42
N HIS A 203 -58.71 -2.51 6.58
CA HIS A 203 -57.97 -1.26 6.37
C HIS A 203 -56.60 -1.35 7.05
N ALA A 204 -55.54 -1.31 6.25
CA ALA A 204 -54.18 -1.39 6.73
C ALA A 204 -53.96 -0.29 7.78
N LEU A 205 -53.65 -0.70 9.01
CA LEU A 205 -53.21 0.22 10.04
C LEU A 205 -52.02 1.00 9.49
N PRO A 206 -51.93 2.32 9.73
CA PRO A 206 -50.82 3.13 9.27
C PRO A 206 -49.52 2.49 9.77
N SER A 207 -48.62 2.16 8.84
CA SER A 207 -47.33 1.57 9.15
C SER A 207 -46.67 2.39 10.26
N PRO A 208 -46.23 1.76 11.37
CA PRO A 208 -45.57 2.49 12.43
C PRO A 208 -44.41 3.26 11.82
N LEU A 209 -44.33 4.55 12.14
CA LEU A 209 -43.24 5.42 11.72
C LEU A 209 -41.91 4.69 11.97
N PRO A 210 -41.00 4.67 10.97
CA PRO A 210 -39.72 3.99 11.12
C PRO A 210 -39.05 4.49 12.40
N SER A 211 -38.75 3.56 13.30
CA SER A 211 -38.10 3.82 14.58
C SER A 211 -36.87 4.69 14.34
N ARG A 212 -36.77 5.82 15.04
CA ARG A 212 -35.60 6.71 14.98
C ARG A 212 -34.35 5.83 15.16
N PRO A 213 -33.33 5.94 14.27
CA PRO A 213 -32.13 5.12 14.40
C PRO A 213 -31.55 5.30 15.81
N PRO A 214 -31.10 4.23 16.47
CA PRO A 214 -30.57 4.31 17.82
C PRO A 214 -29.48 5.39 17.89
N PRO A 215 -29.44 6.19 18.97
CA PRO A 215 -28.40 7.20 19.12
C PRO A 215 -27.02 6.55 19.00
N LEU A 216 -26.15 7.19 18.22
CA LEU A 216 -24.77 6.74 18.05
C LEU A 216 -24.13 6.61 19.45
N ARG A 217 -23.57 5.44 19.77
CA ARG A 217 -22.85 5.24 21.04
C ARG A 217 -21.75 6.30 21.14
N ALA A 218 -21.62 6.92 22.31
CA ALA A 218 -20.53 7.84 22.60
C ALA A 218 -19.19 7.17 22.25
N PRO A 219 -18.31 7.83 21.48
CA PRO A 219 -17.05 7.24 21.10
C PRO A 219 -16.17 7.01 22.33
N PRO A 220 -15.35 5.95 22.34
CA PRO A 220 -14.40 5.74 23.41
C PRO A 220 -13.34 6.86 23.41
N PRO A 221 -12.76 7.24 24.56
CA PRO A 221 -11.86 8.40 24.69
C PRO A 221 -10.64 8.31 23.74
N ALA A 222 -10.13 9.44 23.23
CA ALA A 222 -9.05 9.51 22.24
C ALA A 222 -7.79 8.69 22.55
N VAL A 223 -7.28 8.71 23.79
CA VAL A 223 -6.12 7.89 24.24
C VAL A 223 -6.38 6.40 24.02
N SER A 224 -7.64 5.97 24.09
CA SER A 224 -8.01 4.59 23.80
C SER A 224 -7.86 4.23 22.32
N LEU A 225 -7.96 5.18 21.38
CA LEU A 225 -7.92 4.84 19.95
C LEU A 225 -6.54 4.36 19.51
N ALA A 226 -5.48 5.16 19.75
CA ALA A 226 -4.12 4.75 19.42
C ALA A 226 -3.74 3.44 20.12
N THR A 227 -4.09 3.29 21.41
CA THR A 227 -3.88 2.04 22.15
C THR A 227 -4.62 0.86 21.54
N ARG A 228 -5.89 1.03 21.13
CA ARG A 228 -6.67 -0.03 20.48
C ARG A 228 -6.08 -0.44 19.13
N LEU A 229 -5.67 0.52 18.30
CA LEU A 229 -5.03 0.23 17.00
C LEU A 229 -3.69 -0.48 17.18
N ASN A 230 -2.86 -0.04 18.13
CA ASN A 230 -1.59 -0.71 18.46
C ASN A 230 -1.79 -2.11 19.06
N ALA A 231 -2.90 -2.34 19.77
CA ALA A 231 -3.28 -3.67 20.23
C ALA A 231 -3.71 -4.55 19.05
N ARG A 232 -4.53 -4.02 18.13
CA ARG A 232 -4.97 -4.72 16.91
C ARG A 232 -3.81 -5.07 15.98
N PHE A 233 -2.85 -4.16 15.80
CA PHE A 233 -1.63 -4.38 15.03
C PHE A 233 -0.81 -5.59 15.48
N ARG A 234 -0.88 -5.94 16.77
CA ARG A 234 -0.15 -7.05 17.40
C ARG A 234 -1.07 -8.22 17.77
N ALA A 235 -2.35 -8.14 17.43
CA ALA A 235 -3.30 -9.18 17.82
C ALA A 235 -2.92 -10.49 17.11
N PRO A 236 -3.07 -11.65 17.78
CA PRO A 236 -2.94 -12.91 17.08
C PRO A 236 -3.99 -13.03 15.98
N PHE A 237 -3.70 -13.84 14.96
CA PHE A 237 -4.64 -14.09 13.90
C PHE A 237 -5.89 -14.82 14.41
N ASP A 238 -7.05 -14.26 14.05
CA ASP A 238 -8.35 -14.89 14.25
C ASP A 238 -8.96 -15.19 12.88
N ALA A 239 -9.02 -16.48 12.53
CA ALA A 239 -9.59 -16.94 11.27
C ALA A 239 -11.09 -16.61 11.14
N SER A 240 -11.79 -16.37 12.26
CA SER A 240 -13.20 -15.97 12.24
C SER A 240 -13.41 -14.48 11.92
N ALA A 241 -12.35 -13.67 12.05
CA ALA A 241 -12.37 -12.24 11.78
C ALA A 241 -11.09 -11.81 11.03
N PRO A 242 -10.90 -12.26 9.78
CA PRO A 242 -9.63 -12.11 9.07
C PRO A 242 -9.22 -10.66 8.83
N LEU A 243 -10.16 -9.71 8.75
CA LEU A 243 -9.86 -8.28 8.65
C LEU A 243 -9.55 -7.62 10.00
N ALA A 244 -9.92 -8.25 11.12
CA ALA A 244 -9.57 -7.78 12.47
C ALA A 244 -8.14 -8.18 12.87
N ALA A 245 -7.50 -9.05 12.08
CA ALA A 245 -6.13 -9.52 12.25
C ALA A 245 -5.05 -8.43 12.11
N GLY A 246 -5.39 -7.18 11.78
CA GLY A 246 -4.42 -6.12 11.58
C GLY A 246 -5.07 -4.75 11.47
N VAL A 247 -4.31 -3.77 10.99
CA VAL A 247 -4.80 -2.42 10.74
C VAL A 247 -4.85 -2.18 9.23
N LEU A 248 -6.06 -2.21 8.66
CA LEU A 248 -6.29 -1.85 7.27
C LEU A 248 -6.29 -0.32 7.13
N LEU A 249 -5.43 0.18 6.26
CA LEU A 249 -5.36 1.60 5.93
C LEU A 249 -5.41 1.82 4.42
N HIS A 250 -5.79 3.04 4.05
CA HIS A 250 -5.70 3.55 2.70
C HIS A 250 -4.98 4.90 2.77
N GLN A 251 -4.03 5.11 1.87
CA GLN A 251 -3.27 6.36 1.74
C GLN A 251 -3.78 7.13 0.53
N LEU A 252 -3.74 8.46 0.61
CA LEU A 252 -4.13 9.26 -0.55
C LEU A 252 -3.18 8.96 -1.71
N ASP A 253 -3.79 8.69 -2.86
CA ASP A 253 -3.13 8.32 -4.12
C ASP A 253 -3.78 9.05 -5.33
N GLY A 254 -4.74 9.95 -5.05
CA GLY A 254 -5.44 10.74 -6.05
C GLY A 254 -6.72 10.11 -6.60
N PHE A 255 -7.14 8.94 -6.12
CA PHE A 255 -8.40 8.29 -6.49
C PHE A 255 -9.59 8.63 -5.57
N GLN A 256 -9.39 9.51 -4.59
CA GLN A 256 -10.40 9.94 -3.62
C GLN A 256 -11.20 11.12 -4.15
N ASN A 257 -12.34 11.39 -3.52
CA ASN A 257 -13.11 12.60 -3.76
C ASN A 257 -12.30 13.84 -3.33
N PRO A 258 -11.99 14.80 -4.21
CA PRO A 258 -11.15 15.96 -3.85
C PRO A 258 -11.73 16.86 -2.75
N GLN A 259 -13.06 16.87 -2.60
CA GLN A 259 -13.78 17.66 -1.58
C GLN A 259 -14.02 16.88 -0.29
N MET A 260 -13.93 15.55 -0.35
CA MET A 260 -14.01 14.65 0.79
C MET A 260 -12.88 13.61 0.69
N PRO A 261 -11.61 13.99 0.88
CA PRO A 261 -10.47 13.11 0.62
C PRO A 261 -10.44 11.84 1.50
N TRP A 262 -11.27 11.78 2.55
CA TRP A 262 -11.53 10.57 3.35
C TRP A 262 -12.55 9.61 2.71
N ALA A 263 -13.00 9.86 1.49
CA ALA A 263 -14.04 9.11 0.80
C ALA A 263 -13.62 8.80 -0.66
N PRO A 264 -13.97 7.62 -1.19
CA PRO A 264 -13.84 7.32 -2.61
C PRO A 264 -14.68 8.28 -3.48
N CYS A 265 -14.37 8.35 -4.78
CA CYS A 265 -15.27 8.97 -5.75
C CYS A 265 -16.60 8.19 -5.86
N ASP A 266 -17.74 8.90 -5.84
CA ASP A 266 -19.09 8.33 -5.90
C ASP A 266 -19.67 8.42 -7.33
N GLU A 267 -20.27 7.35 -7.84
CA GLU A 267 -20.99 7.34 -9.11
C GLU A 267 -22.34 8.06 -9.03
N ARG A 268 -23.03 7.92 -7.88
CA ARG A 268 -24.46 8.21 -7.74
C ARG A 268 -24.75 9.69 -7.67
N ARG A 269 -23.75 10.48 -7.27
CA ARG A 269 -23.82 11.93 -7.28
C ARG A 269 -23.11 12.40 -8.53
N GLY A 270 -23.84 12.51 -9.64
CA GLY A 270 -23.42 13.15 -10.89
C GLY A 270 -23.09 14.64 -10.74
N GLY A 271 -22.39 15.01 -9.66
CA GLY A 271 -22.03 16.36 -9.26
C GLY A 271 -20.75 16.86 -9.92
N GLY A 272 -20.19 16.13 -10.89
CA GLY A 272 -19.13 16.63 -11.76
C GLY A 272 -17.92 17.16 -10.98
N TRP A 273 -17.46 16.41 -9.98
CA TRP A 273 -16.25 16.81 -9.27
C TRP A 273 -15.09 16.63 -10.24
N ALA A 274 -14.46 17.74 -10.65
CA ALA A 274 -13.47 17.76 -11.73
C ALA A 274 -12.34 16.72 -11.60
N GLY A 275 -12.01 16.27 -10.38
CA GLY A 275 -11.06 15.17 -10.17
C GLY A 275 -11.65 13.77 -10.36
N CYS A 276 -12.91 13.54 -9.95
CA CYS A 276 -13.57 12.24 -10.09
C CYS A 276 -13.96 11.94 -11.53
N ASP A 277 -14.24 12.95 -12.36
CA ASP A 277 -14.62 12.79 -13.77
C ASP A 277 -13.45 12.35 -14.67
N ASN A 278 -12.22 12.32 -14.14
CA ASN A 278 -11.06 11.81 -14.85
C ASN A 278 -11.32 10.35 -15.28
N PRO A 279 -11.19 9.99 -16.58
CA PRO A 279 -11.41 8.63 -17.06
C PRO A 279 -10.63 7.56 -16.28
N ARG A 280 -9.41 7.89 -15.85
CA ARG A 280 -8.58 7.02 -15.01
C ARG A 280 -9.27 6.75 -13.67
N VAL A 281 -9.84 7.76 -13.03
CA VAL A 281 -10.57 7.60 -11.77
C VAL A 281 -11.88 6.84 -12.01
N GLN A 282 -12.58 7.13 -13.10
CA GLN A 282 -13.87 6.51 -13.44
C GLN A 282 -13.77 4.98 -13.59
N GLU A 283 -12.73 4.46 -14.24
CA GLU A 283 -12.50 3.01 -14.39
C GLU A 283 -12.15 2.30 -13.07
N ARG A 284 -11.69 3.08 -12.07
CA ARG A 284 -11.16 2.58 -10.81
C ARG A 284 -12.14 2.81 -9.66
N ARG A 285 -13.12 3.70 -9.80
CA ARG A 285 -14.04 4.18 -8.75
C ARG A 285 -14.71 3.09 -7.90
N LEU A 286 -14.90 1.89 -8.44
CA LEU A 286 -15.49 0.75 -7.71
C LEU A 286 -14.57 0.13 -6.66
N ARG A 287 -13.28 0.44 -6.70
CA ARG A 287 -12.27 -0.08 -5.77
C ARG A 287 -11.24 0.97 -5.39
N LEU A 288 -10.57 0.76 -4.27
CA LEU A 288 -9.35 1.48 -3.91
C LEU A 288 -8.29 0.50 -3.40
N SER A 289 -7.03 0.90 -3.54
CA SER A 289 -5.90 0.19 -2.96
C SER A 289 -5.82 0.46 -1.46
N GLY A 290 -5.17 -0.41 -0.71
CA GLY A 290 -4.93 -0.24 0.70
C GLY A 290 -3.85 -1.20 1.18
N SER A 291 -3.42 -1.06 2.42
CA SER A 291 -2.45 -1.96 3.02
C SER A 291 -2.93 -2.43 4.37
N MET A 292 -2.69 -3.71 4.67
CA MET A 292 -2.91 -4.30 5.97
C MET A 292 -1.59 -4.31 6.74
N LEU A 293 -1.55 -3.55 7.82
CA LEU A 293 -0.41 -3.52 8.73
C LEU A 293 -0.57 -4.61 9.80
N HIS A 294 0.49 -5.39 10.01
CA HIS A 294 0.51 -6.38 11.08
C HIS A 294 1.94 -6.66 11.59
N ALA A 295 2.09 -6.91 12.89
CA ALA A 295 3.37 -7.14 13.53
C ALA A 295 4.10 -8.41 13.04
N VAL A 296 3.39 -9.39 12.48
CA VAL A 296 4.03 -10.60 11.90
C VAL A 296 5.05 -10.24 10.83
N LEU A 297 4.83 -9.13 10.11
CA LEU A 297 5.67 -8.69 9.01
C LEU A 297 7.05 -8.19 9.49
N GLN A 298 7.23 -7.95 10.79
CA GLN A 298 8.51 -7.50 11.36
C GLN A 298 9.66 -8.47 11.06
N LYS A 299 9.36 -9.76 10.85
CA LYS A 299 10.36 -10.79 10.53
C LYS A 299 11.15 -10.46 9.25
N THR A 300 10.51 -9.80 8.30
CA THR A 300 11.04 -9.55 6.95
C THR A 300 11.56 -8.13 6.80
N TYR A 301 11.00 -7.19 7.57
CA TYR A 301 11.12 -5.77 7.25
C TYR A 301 11.74 -4.96 8.37
N ARG A 302 12.62 -4.02 7.99
CA ARG A 302 13.21 -3.04 8.92
C ARG A 302 12.19 -1.98 9.35
N SER A 303 11.31 -1.60 8.43
CA SER A 303 10.22 -0.65 8.64
C SER A 303 8.89 -1.29 8.23
N ILE A 304 7.79 -0.87 8.84
CA ILE A 304 6.46 -1.31 8.46
C ILE A 304 6.23 -0.91 6.99
N PRO A 305 5.87 -1.86 6.09
CA PRO A 305 5.72 -1.57 4.67
C PRO A 305 4.37 -0.91 4.34
N PHE A 306 4.37 0.08 3.45
CA PHE A 306 3.20 0.79 2.94
C PHE A 306 3.52 1.48 1.60
N PHE A 307 2.58 2.23 1.03
CA PHE A 307 2.67 2.71 -0.35
C PHE A 307 3.32 4.10 -0.51
N SER A 308 2.78 5.15 0.13
CA SER A 308 3.16 6.56 -0.11
C SER A 308 3.44 7.34 1.17
N TYR A 309 3.95 8.56 1.11
CA TYR A 309 4.08 9.45 2.29
C TYR A 309 2.79 10.16 2.66
N ASP A 310 1.77 10.03 1.83
CA ASP A 310 0.55 10.78 2.03
C ASP A 310 -0.15 10.33 3.30
N SER A 311 -0.87 11.29 3.87
CA SER A 311 -1.84 11.02 4.92
C SER A 311 -2.90 10.05 4.42
N GLY A 312 -3.69 9.51 5.34
CA GLY A 312 -4.68 8.52 4.95
C GLY A 312 -5.75 8.28 6.00
N VAL A 313 -6.52 7.23 5.76
CA VAL A 313 -7.56 6.75 6.67
C VAL A 313 -7.23 5.35 7.17
N VAL A 314 -7.57 5.11 8.44
CA VAL A 314 -7.70 3.74 8.97
C VAL A 314 -9.13 3.31 8.78
N LEU A 315 -9.35 2.17 8.12
CA LEU A 315 -10.69 1.62 7.92
C LEU A 315 -11.07 0.71 9.09
N ARG A 316 -12.33 0.80 9.49
CA ARG A 316 -12.87 -0.04 10.55
C ARG A 316 -13.16 -1.44 10.01
N PRO A 317 -12.64 -2.52 10.63
CA PRO A 317 -12.72 -3.88 10.08
C PRO A 317 -14.16 -4.39 9.95
N GLU A 318 -15.09 -3.98 10.82
CA GLU A 318 -16.49 -4.42 10.77
C GLU A 318 -17.29 -3.80 9.60
N SER A 319 -16.75 -2.77 8.97
CA SER A 319 -17.40 -2.03 7.87
C SER A 319 -16.58 -2.02 6.58
N ALA A 320 -15.29 -2.34 6.65
CA ALA A 320 -14.45 -2.48 5.49
C ALA A 320 -14.85 -3.75 4.72
N HIS A 321 -15.08 -3.60 3.42
CA HIS A 321 -15.28 -4.73 2.53
C HIS A 321 -14.08 -4.82 1.60
N VAL A 322 -13.36 -5.94 1.68
CA VAL A 322 -12.19 -6.23 0.85
C VAL A 322 -12.61 -7.26 -0.18
N TYR A 323 -12.38 -6.99 -1.47
CA TYR A 323 -12.64 -7.95 -2.54
C TYR A 323 -11.57 -9.04 -2.60
N CYS A 324 -10.30 -8.62 -2.54
CA CYS A 324 -9.15 -9.52 -2.53
C CYS A 324 -7.91 -8.80 -1.99
N ALA A 325 -6.81 -9.55 -1.85
CA ALA A 325 -5.52 -9.01 -1.44
C ALA A 325 -4.36 -9.62 -2.25
N TYR A 326 -3.21 -8.95 -2.18
CA TYR A 326 -1.95 -9.33 -2.83
C TYR A 326 -0.81 -9.13 -1.82
N GLY A 327 0.16 -10.03 -1.84
CA GLY A 327 1.36 -9.95 -1.02
C GLY A 327 2.47 -9.04 -1.58
N MET A 328 2.18 -8.39 -2.70
CA MET A 328 2.94 -7.29 -3.31
C MET A 328 1.95 -6.30 -3.95
N ASP A 329 2.45 -5.29 -4.66
CA ASP A 329 1.62 -4.48 -5.55
C ASP A 329 0.92 -5.35 -6.59
N GLY A 330 -0.42 -5.39 -6.53
CA GLY A 330 -1.28 -6.09 -7.46
C GLY A 330 -1.45 -5.34 -8.78
N GLY A 331 -1.04 -4.09 -8.89
CA GLY A 331 -1.18 -3.29 -10.10
C GLY A 331 -2.65 -3.18 -10.48
N ILE A 332 -3.54 -2.98 -9.48
CA ILE A 332 -4.97 -2.84 -9.74
C ILE A 332 -5.28 -1.59 -10.57
N ASP A 333 -4.30 -0.69 -10.73
CA ASP A 333 -4.40 0.52 -11.53
C ASP A 333 -3.79 0.38 -12.93
N ASP A 334 -3.17 -0.75 -13.28
CA ASP A 334 -2.53 -0.94 -14.57
C ASP A 334 -3.55 -1.36 -15.63
N GLY A 335 -4.19 -0.37 -16.27
CA GLY A 335 -5.23 -0.60 -17.29
C GLY A 335 -4.73 -1.10 -18.64
N LEU A 336 -3.42 -1.06 -18.89
CA LEU A 336 -2.89 -1.25 -20.25
C LEU A 336 -2.63 -2.71 -20.65
N ASN A 337 -2.56 -3.68 -19.72
CA ASN A 337 -2.24 -5.06 -20.07
C ASN A 337 -2.74 -6.11 -19.06
N ARG A 338 -3.69 -5.77 -18.18
CA ARG A 338 -4.08 -6.68 -17.08
C ARG A 338 -5.60 -6.82 -16.91
N PRO A 339 -6.11 -8.05 -16.73
CA PRO A 339 -7.55 -8.38 -16.69
C PRO A 339 -8.26 -7.94 -15.39
N LYS A 340 -7.80 -6.88 -14.73
CA LYS A 340 -8.30 -6.42 -13.43
C LYS A 340 -9.36 -5.32 -13.52
N LEU A 341 -9.56 -4.78 -14.72
CA LEU A 341 -10.70 -3.95 -15.06
C LEU A 341 -11.88 -4.87 -15.39
N CYS A 342 -12.99 -4.67 -14.69
CA CYS A 342 -14.22 -5.42 -14.92
C CYS A 342 -15.17 -4.60 -15.79
N ALA A 343 -15.73 -5.21 -16.83
CA ALA A 343 -16.91 -4.65 -17.47
C ALA A 343 -18.10 -4.70 -16.50
N GLN A 344 -18.97 -3.68 -16.51
CA GLN A 344 -20.13 -3.62 -15.59
C GLN A 344 -21.00 -4.88 -15.66
N SER A 345 -21.22 -5.41 -16.87
CA SER A 345 -21.98 -6.64 -17.08
C SER A 345 -21.37 -7.87 -16.39
N ALA A 346 -20.04 -7.95 -16.31
CA ALA A 346 -19.35 -9.05 -15.66
C ALA A 346 -19.40 -8.91 -14.12
N ILE A 347 -19.40 -7.67 -13.61
CA ILE A 347 -19.64 -7.40 -12.19
C ILE A 347 -21.07 -7.80 -11.81
N ASP A 348 -22.05 -7.38 -12.62
CA ASP A 348 -23.47 -7.68 -12.37
C ASP A 348 -23.77 -9.18 -12.41
N ALA A 349 -23.04 -9.92 -13.27
CA ALA A 349 -23.10 -11.38 -13.34
C ALA A 349 -22.35 -12.09 -12.19
N GLY A 350 -21.48 -11.36 -11.47
CA GLY A 350 -20.60 -11.93 -10.44
C GLY A 350 -19.38 -12.69 -11.00
N ASP A 351 -19.14 -12.58 -12.31
CA ASP A 351 -18.02 -13.23 -13.01
C ASP A 351 -16.71 -12.46 -12.84
N CYS A 352 -16.80 -11.15 -12.56
CA CYS A 352 -15.65 -10.29 -12.29
C CYS A 352 -15.74 -9.60 -10.93
N LEU A 353 -14.63 -9.59 -10.19
CA LEU A 353 -14.49 -8.77 -8.98
C LEU A 353 -13.50 -7.62 -9.27
N PRO A 354 -13.93 -6.34 -9.13
CA PRO A 354 -13.08 -5.19 -9.45
C PRO A 354 -11.71 -5.27 -8.77
N GLY A 355 -10.64 -5.21 -9.57
CA GLY A 355 -9.27 -5.29 -9.10
C GLY A 355 -8.74 -6.71 -8.88
N CYS A 356 -9.61 -7.71 -8.87
CA CYS A 356 -9.27 -9.11 -8.59
C CYS A 356 -9.23 -9.99 -9.84
N GLY A 357 -10.01 -9.64 -10.88
CA GLY A 357 -10.00 -10.30 -12.20
C GLY A 357 -11.32 -10.97 -12.60
N GLU A 358 -11.35 -11.54 -13.82
CA GLU A 358 -12.51 -12.18 -14.46
C GLU A 358 -12.18 -13.60 -15.01
N PRO A 359 -12.51 -14.68 -14.29
CA PRO A 359 -12.68 -14.72 -12.84
C PRO A 359 -11.33 -14.52 -12.13
N PRO A 360 -11.33 -14.19 -10.82
CA PRO A 360 -10.07 -14.02 -10.11
C PRO A 360 -9.26 -15.32 -10.04
N ALA A 361 -7.98 -15.24 -10.36
CA ALA A 361 -7.02 -16.33 -10.20
C ALA A 361 -6.65 -16.47 -8.71
N TRP A 362 -7.49 -17.17 -7.95
CA TRP A 362 -7.31 -17.30 -6.50
C TRP A 362 -6.08 -18.14 -6.13
N CYS A 363 -5.30 -17.62 -5.17
CA CYS A 363 -4.25 -18.35 -4.52
C CYS A 363 -4.81 -19.43 -3.59
N ASP A 364 -4.11 -20.55 -3.51
CA ASP A 364 -4.37 -21.61 -2.56
C ASP A 364 -3.32 -21.51 -1.44
N PRO A 365 -3.71 -21.22 -0.19
CA PRO A 365 -2.78 -21.17 0.94
C PRO A 365 -1.92 -22.43 1.11
N SER A 366 -2.40 -23.58 0.63
CA SER A 366 -1.71 -24.86 0.70
C SER A 366 -0.78 -25.14 -0.49
N ASP A 367 -0.88 -24.37 -1.57
CA ASP A 367 -0.08 -24.51 -2.79
C ASP A 367 0.28 -23.14 -3.39
N LEU A 368 1.27 -22.48 -2.79
CA LEU A 368 1.73 -21.18 -3.25
C LEU A 368 2.54 -21.22 -4.55
N GLY A 369 3.02 -22.41 -4.94
CA GLY A 369 3.81 -22.63 -6.16
C GLY A 369 2.97 -23.00 -7.39
N ARG A 370 1.63 -23.00 -7.25
CA ARG A 370 0.70 -23.42 -8.29
C ARG A 370 1.00 -22.74 -9.62
N GLY A 371 1.19 -23.54 -10.67
CA GLY A 371 1.52 -23.07 -12.02
C GLY A 371 2.80 -23.67 -12.59
N GLY A 372 3.61 -24.35 -11.77
CA GLY A 372 4.80 -25.09 -12.21
C GLY A 372 5.92 -24.21 -12.79
N TRP A 373 5.74 -22.88 -12.74
CA TRP A 373 6.73 -21.91 -13.16
C TRP A 373 7.81 -21.78 -12.08
N PRO A 374 9.08 -22.11 -12.38
CA PRO A 374 10.16 -21.98 -11.41
C PRO A 374 10.22 -20.56 -10.85
N GLY A 375 10.07 -20.43 -9.53
CA GLY A 375 10.10 -19.14 -8.84
C GLY A 375 8.80 -18.34 -8.85
N TYR A 376 7.71 -18.84 -9.45
CA TYR A 376 6.39 -18.21 -9.26
C TYR A 376 5.89 -18.47 -7.85
N MET A 377 5.34 -17.41 -7.22
CA MET A 377 4.73 -17.47 -5.91
C MET A 377 3.42 -16.70 -5.94
N CYS A 378 2.31 -17.41 -5.74
CA CYS A 378 0.98 -16.86 -5.92
C CYS A 378 0.74 -15.64 -5.02
N GLY A 379 0.40 -14.50 -5.64
CA GLY A 379 0.16 -13.24 -4.95
C GLY A 379 1.40 -12.46 -4.53
N PHE A 380 2.61 -12.98 -4.79
CA PHE A 380 3.88 -12.32 -4.46
C PHE A 380 4.75 -12.04 -5.69
N MET A 381 4.38 -12.59 -6.85
CA MET A 381 5.05 -12.41 -8.13
C MET A 381 4.06 -12.46 -9.28
N TYR A 382 4.34 -11.71 -10.34
CA TYR A 382 3.59 -11.79 -11.60
C TYR A 382 4.00 -13.04 -12.37
N GLY A 383 3.01 -13.86 -12.72
CA GLY A 383 3.17 -15.00 -13.63
C GLY A 383 2.55 -14.71 -15.01
N PRO A 384 2.52 -15.71 -15.91
CA PRO A 384 1.92 -15.58 -17.23
C PRO A 384 0.43 -15.20 -17.21
N GLN A 385 -0.27 -15.55 -16.13
CA GLN A 385 -1.68 -15.22 -15.91
C GLN A 385 -1.88 -13.95 -15.07
N GLY A 386 -0.79 -13.20 -14.85
CA GLY A 386 -0.75 -12.10 -13.90
C GLY A 386 -0.43 -12.56 -12.48
N ILE A 387 -0.74 -11.68 -11.51
CA ILE A 387 -0.58 -11.94 -10.09
C ILE A 387 -1.85 -12.57 -9.51
N GLY A 388 -1.70 -13.69 -8.79
CA GLY A 388 -2.83 -14.37 -8.16
C GLY A 388 -3.42 -13.57 -7.00
N ALA A 389 -4.73 -13.59 -6.86
CA ALA A 389 -5.46 -12.87 -5.82
C ALA A 389 -5.65 -13.76 -4.58
N TRP A 390 -5.58 -13.19 -3.39
CA TRP A 390 -5.93 -13.86 -2.15
C TRP A 390 -7.34 -13.51 -1.73
N ARG A 391 -8.07 -14.50 -1.20
CA ARG A 391 -9.41 -14.26 -0.67
C ARG A 391 -9.35 -13.47 0.63
N PRO A 392 -10.40 -12.70 0.96
CA PRO A 392 -10.50 -12.05 2.27
C PRO A 392 -10.43 -13.05 3.45
N SER A 393 -10.93 -14.28 3.27
CA SER A 393 -10.83 -15.35 4.28
C SER A 393 -9.39 -15.79 4.56
N ASP A 394 -8.49 -15.59 3.60
CA ASP A 394 -7.14 -16.14 3.60
C ASP A 394 -6.09 -15.10 4.01
N VAL A 395 -6.52 -13.92 4.46
CA VAL A 395 -5.65 -12.82 4.91
C VAL A 395 -4.61 -13.25 5.96
N PRO A 396 -4.96 -14.05 6.99
CA PRO A 396 -3.94 -14.56 7.91
C PRO A 396 -2.84 -15.37 7.21
N ALA A 397 -3.20 -16.22 6.25
CA ALA A 397 -2.25 -17.01 5.50
C ALA A 397 -1.41 -16.16 4.53
N LEU A 398 -2.02 -15.15 3.89
CA LEU A 398 -1.31 -14.16 3.08
C LEU A 398 -0.24 -13.43 3.90
N LEU A 399 -0.61 -12.87 5.05
CA LEU A 399 0.32 -12.11 5.90
C LEU A 399 1.43 -13.00 6.48
N GLN A 400 1.12 -14.25 6.81
CA GLN A 400 2.13 -15.22 7.22
C GLN A 400 3.08 -15.56 6.08
N ALA A 401 2.56 -15.84 4.88
CA ALA A 401 3.38 -16.08 3.69
C ALA A 401 4.24 -14.86 3.33
N GLN A 402 3.73 -13.64 3.50
CA GLN A 402 4.51 -12.41 3.31
C GLN A 402 5.63 -12.29 4.34
N ALA A 403 5.38 -12.63 5.61
CA ALA A 403 6.42 -12.63 6.63
C ALA A 403 7.53 -13.65 6.36
N ASP A 404 7.18 -14.81 5.78
CA ASP A 404 8.12 -15.89 5.57
C ASP A 404 8.87 -15.78 4.23
N MET A 405 8.24 -15.21 3.20
CA MET A 405 8.73 -15.25 1.82
C MET A 405 8.59 -13.92 1.06
N GLY A 406 8.00 -12.90 1.67
CA GLY A 406 7.82 -11.59 1.04
C GLY A 406 9.16 -11.00 0.63
N ARG A 407 9.16 -10.26 -0.48
CA ARG A 407 10.33 -9.49 -0.90
C ARG A 407 10.63 -8.42 0.13
N GLU A 408 11.90 -8.11 0.34
CA GLU A 408 12.31 -6.99 1.18
C GLU A 408 11.65 -5.69 0.69
N TYR A 409 11.14 -4.90 1.63
CA TYR A 409 10.52 -3.63 1.37
C TYR A 409 11.62 -2.62 1.06
N GLN A 410 11.62 -2.13 -0.18
CA GLN A 410 12.70 -1.26 -0.66
C GLN A 410 12.46 0.21 -0.32
N GLY A 411 11.43 0.50 0.48
CA GLY A 411 11.00 1.84 0.83
C GLY A 411 9.77 2.27 0.04
N ILE A 412 9.41 3.53 0.25
CA ILE A 412 8.15 4.11 -0.23
C ILE A 412 8.24 4.40 -1.72
N GLY A 413 7.11 4.27 -2.41
CA GLY A 413 7.06 4.30 -3.88
C GLY A 413 7.61 3.02 -4.54
N SER A 414 8.21 2.11 -3.78
CA SER A 414 8.59 0.80 -4.32
C SER A 414 7.36 -0.08 -4.49
N PHE A 415 7.13 -0.56 -5.71
CA PHE A 415 6.15 -1.62 -5.99
C PHE A 415 6.50 -2.99 -5.37
N LYS A 416 7.50 -3.04 -4.47
CA LYS A 416 8.02 -4.26 -3.84
C LYS A 416 7.96 -4.18 -2.31
N GLY A 417 7.39 -5.22 -1.71
CA GLY A 417 7.48 -5.49 -0.27
C GLY A 417 6.38 -4.91 0.61
N TYR A 418 5.43 -4.15 0.05
CA TYR A 418 4.15 -3.86 0.71
C TYR A 418 3.04 -4.78 0.18
N ASN A 419 1.96 -4.97 0.92
CA ASN A 419 0.78 -5.70 0.44
C ASN A 419 -0.29 -4.74 -0.07
N GLU A 420 -1.05 -5.19 -1.06
CA GLU A 420 -2.18 -4.44 -1.62
C GLU A 420 -3.50 -5.15 -1.30
N PHE A 421 -4.42 -4.42 -0.68
CA PHE A 421 -5.77 -4.86 -0.37
C PHE A 421 -6.76 -4.06 -1.22
N VAL A 422 -7.61 -4.77 -1.95
CA VAL A 422 -8.60 -4.15 -2.84
C VAL A 422 -9.89 -3.92 -2.07
N ILE A 423 -10.17 -2.66 -1.78
CA ILE A 423 -11.29 -2.23 -0.93
C ILE A 423 -12.47 -1.82 -1.80
N ALA A 424 -13.68 -2.24 -1.45
CA ALA A 424 -14.90 -1.85 -2.15
C ALA A 424 -15.31 -0.41 -1.80
N SER A 425 -15.27 0.47 -2.81
CA SER A 425 -15.53 1.89 -2.64
C SER A 425 -16.98 2.19 -2.25
N ASP A 426 -17.95 1.47 -2.82
CA ASP A 426 -19.37 1.63 -2.52
C ASP A 426 -19.68 1.33 -1.05
N LYS A 427 -19.12 0.24 -0.51
CA LYS A 427 -19.30 -0.16 0.90
C LYS A 427 -18.60 0.80 1.85
N TRP A 428 -17.43 1.32 1.48
CA TRP A 428 -16.80 2.40 2.23
C TRP A 428 -17.72 3.62 2.30
N LEU A 429 -18.19 4.11 1.15
CA LEU A 429 -19.08 5.28 1.04
C LEU A 429 -20.39 5.09 1.83
N GLU A 430 -21.07 3.96 1.65
CA GLU A 430 -22.31 3.62 2.38
C GLU A 430 -22.11 3.56 3.89
N GLY A 431 -20.89 3.20 4.33
CA GLY A 431 -20.53 3.11 5.74
C GLY A 431 -20.20 4.43 6.43
N LEU A 432 -20.04 5.54 5.70
CA LEU A 432 -19.60 6.80 6.28
C LEU A 432 -20.62 7.39 7.29
N PRO A 433 -20.17 8.04 8.38
CA PRO A 433 -18.77 8.21 8.79
C PRO A 433 -18.15 6.94 9.39
N ARG A 434 -18.95 5.94 9.77
CA ARG A 434 -18.54 4.79 10.58
C ARG A 434 -17.50 3.87 9.94
N SER A 435 -17.36 3.90 8.61
CA SER A 435 -16.35 3.12 7.87
C SER A 435 -14.92 3.58 8.14
N VAL A 436 -14.73 4.84 8.51
CA VAL A 436 -13.43 5.41 8.87
C VAL A 436 -13.27 5.39 10.38
N GLU A 437 -12.19 4.78 10.87
CA GLU A 437 -11.87 4.71 12.29
C GLU A 437 -10.94 5.84 12.75
N ALA A 438 -10.02 6.28 11.88
CA ALA A 438 -9.10 7.37 12.16
C ALA A 438 -8.63 8.02 10.85
N ILE A 439 -8.15 9.26 10.96
CA ILE A 439 -7.28 9.89 9.96
C ILE A 439 -5.86 9.91 10.55
N PHE A 440 -4.86 9.66 9.73
CA PHE A 440 -3.47 9.63 10.17
C PHE A 440 -2.55 10.45 9.25
N LEU A 441 -1.46 10.94 9.87
CA LEU A 441 -0.28 11.50 9.21
C LEU A 441 0.83 10.45 9.23
N VAL A 442 1.70 10.42 8.23
CA VAL A 442 2.92 9.58 8.24
C VAL A 442 4.06 10.33 8.92
N ASP A 443 4.75 9.73 9.88
CA ASP A 443 5.93 10.31 10.51
C ASP A 443 7.13 10.26 9.54
N CYS A 444 7.44 11.37 8.90
CA CYS A 444 8.59 11.50 8.00
C CYS A 444 9.81 12.18 8.65
N THR A 445 9.97 12.05 9.97
CA THR A 445 11.18 12.50 10.68
C THR A 445 12.44 11.81 10.10
N PRO A 446 13.56 12.52 9.87
CA PRO A 446 14.78 11.92 9.33
C PRO A 446 15.25 10.69 10.12
N GLY A 447 15.57 9.61 9.40
CA GLY A 447 15.93 8.31 10.00
C GLY A 447 14.75 7.37 10.22
N GLN A 448 13.51 7.84 10.05
CA GLN A 448 12.34 6.96 9.93
C GLN A 448 12.22 6.39 8.52
N THR A 449 12.65 7.13 7.50
CA THR A 449 12.35 6.89 6.09
C THR A 449 13.58 7.20 5.21
N ASN A 450 13.92 6.32 4.27
CA ASN A 450 14.79 6.67 3.15
C ASN A 450 13.93 7.48 2.14
N LEU A 451 13.75 8.78 2.44
CA LEU A 451 12.96 9.70 1.63
C LEU A 451 13.69 10.04 0.33
N GLN A 452 13.42 9.32 -0.75
CA GLN A 452 13.52 9.92 -2.08
C GLN A 452 12.11 10.34 -2.48
N TYR A 453 11.91 11.66 -2.50
CA TYR A 453 10.67 12.29 -2.90
C TYR A 453 10.81 12.61 -4.39
N ASP A 454 10.65 11.61 -5.25
CA ASP A 454 10.43 11.84 -6.66
C ASP A 454 8.91 11.84 -6.88
N GLY A 455 8.35 12.98 -7.28
CA GLY A 455 6.91 13.13 -7.57
C GLY A 455 6.38 12.21 -8.69
N ALA A 456 7.15 11.21 -9.13
CA ALA A 456 6.80 10.18 -10.08
C ALA A 456 6.02 9.00 -9.44
N ASN A 457 6.08 8.82 -8.11
CA ASN A 457 5.64 7.59 -7.45
C ASN A 457 4.21 7.64 -6.85
N GLY A 458 3.30 8.39 -7.46
CA GLY A 458 1.86 8.30 -7.16
C GLY A 458 1.39 8.97 -5.87
N GLY A 459 2.29 9.65 -5.14
CA GLY A 459 1.90 10.49 -4.02
C GLY A 459 1.33 11.83 -4.45
N THR A 460 0.41 12.39 -3.67
CA THR A 460 -0.24 13.68 -3.98
C THR A 460 0.44 14.89 -3.36
N ALA A 461 1.17 14.69 -2.25
CA ALA A 461 1.98 15.73 -1.65
C ALA A 461 3.33 15.88 -2.38
N GLU A 462 3.97 17.05 -2.25
CA GLU A 462 5.31 17.35 -2.77
C GLU A 462 6.39 17.29 -1.66
N SER A 463 5.97 17.25 -0.40
CA SER A 463 6.85 17.15 0.77
C SER A 463 6.12 16.51 1.96
N CYS A 464 6.86 16.16 3.01
CA CYS A 464 6.27 15.69 4.27
C CYS A 464 5.38 16.76 4.93
N GLU A 465 5.79 18.03 4.87
CA GLU A 465 5.01 19.14 5.43
C GLU A 465 3.68 19.28 4.67
N ASP A 466 3.72 19.18 3.34
CA ASP A 466 2.51 19.23 2.52
C ASP A 466 1.59 18.04 2.82
N ALA A 467 2.14 16.83 2.94
CA ALA A 467 1.38 15.64 3.32
C ALA A 467 0.72 15.79 4.70
N HIS A 468 1.42 16.39 5.67
CA HIS A 468 0.88 16.69 7.00
C HIS A 468 -0.21 17.75 6.94
N GLN A 469 0.00 18.81 6.15
CA GLN A 469 -0.99 19.87 5.95
C GLN A 469 -2.27 19.31 5.32
N GLN A 470 -2.14 18.49 4.28
CA GLN A 470 -3.27 17.80 3.63
C GLN A 470 -4.01 16.91 4.62
N GLY A 471 -3.30 16.09 5.41
CA GLY A 471 -3.92 15.23 6.42
C GLY A 471 -4.65 16.00 7.52
N ARG A 472 -4.09 17.13 7.98
CA ARG A 472 -4.76 18.03 8.94
C ARG A 472 -5.98 18.70 8.35
N ALA A 473 -5.94 19.09 7.07
CA ALA A 473 -7.10 19.65 6.36
C ALA A 473 -8.20 18.59 6.18
N MET A 474 -7.83 17.38 5.78
CA MET A 474 -8.73 16.22 5.67
C MET A 474 -9.40 15.91 7.02
N HIS A 475 -8.63 15.89 8.10
CA HIS A 475 -9.16 15.69 9.46
C HIS A 475 -10.15 16.76 9.87
N ARG A 476 -9.82 18.04 9.68
CA ARG A 476 -10.72 19.15 9.99
C ARG A 476 -12.02 19.08 9.18
N GLY A 477 -11.92 18.79 7.88
CA GLY A 477 -13.09 18.63 7.01
C GLY A 477 -13.96 17.45 7.42
N TYR A 478 -13.37 16.34 7.86
CA TYR A 478 -14.11 15.18 8.36
C TYR A 478 -14.88 15.54 9.64
N LEU A 479 -14.21 16.22 10.59
CA LEU A 479 -14.86 16.67 11.83
C LEU A 479 -16.05 17.59 11.53
N GLU A 480 -15.86 18.57 10.64
CA GLU A 480 -16.91 19.51 10.23
C GLU A 480 -18.08 18.81 9.53
N ALA A 481 -17.79 17.93 8.57
CA ALA A 481 -18.81 17.23 7.78
C ALA A 481 -19.74 16.35 8.64
N TYR A 482 -19.24 15.82 9.76
CA TYR A 482 -19.98 14.88 10.61
C TYR A 482 -20.30 15.43 12.01
N GLY A 483 -20.01 16.71 12.27
CA GLY A 483 -20.28 17.35 13.57
C GLY A 483 -19.54 16.68 14.73
N LEU A 484 -18.31 16.25 14.50
CA LEU A 484 -17.46 15.58 15.49
C LEU A 484 -16.44 16.56 16.08
N THR A 485 -15.97 16.27 17.28
CA THR A 485 -14.84 16.96 17.91
C THR A 485 -13.53 16.18 17.75
N ALA A 486 -12.39 16.87 17.91
CA ALA A 486 -11.08 16.23 17.88
C ALA A 486 -10.89 15.20 19.02
N ASP A 487 -11.63 15.32 20.13
CA ASP A 487 -11.59 14.35 21.23
C ASP A 487 -12.36 13.05 20.88
N GLU A 488 -13.42 13.18 20.09
CA GLU A 488 -14.24 12.06 19.61
C GLU A 488 -13.58 11.32 18.44
N PHE A 489 -12.85 12.04 17.59
CA PHE A 489 -12.16 11.52 16.44
C PHE A 489 -10.76 12.16 16.34
N PRO A 490 -9.76 11.63 17.07
CA PRO A 490 -8.44 12.25 17.11
C PRO A 490 -7.62 11.98 15.85
N LEU A 491 -6.74 12.93 15.51
CA LEU A 491 -5.74 12.80 14.47
C LEU A 491 -4.57 11.95 14.98
N LEU A 492 -4.15 10.96 14.19
CA LEU A 492 -3.06 10.05 14.54
C LEU A 492 -1.77 10.36 13.77
N MET A 493 -0.64 9.99 14.38
CA MET A 493 0.66 9.91 13.75
C MET A 493 1.03 8.44 13.58
N PHE A 494 1.34 8.02 12.36
CA PHE A 494 1.82 6.69 12.01
C PHE A 494 3.36 6.67 11.93
N ARG A 495 4.00 5.93 12.83
CA ARG A 495 5.45 5.82 13.01
C ARG A 495 5.94 4.48 12.46
N GLN A 496 6.35 4.48 11.20
CA GLN A 496 6.68 3.26 10.48
C GLN A 496 7.84 2.44 11.06
N SER A 497 8.76 3.05 11.81
CA SER A 497 9.86 2.29 12.43
C SER A 497 9.48 1.67 13.78
N ASN A 498 8.32 2.04 14.34
CA ASN A 498 7.89 1.59 15.65
C ASN A 498 6.96 0.38 15.54
N TRP A 499 7.55 -0.81 15.48
CA TRP A 499 6.83 -2.09 15.48
C TRP A 499 6.09 -2.40 16.79
N GLU A 500 6.35 -1.69 17.89
CA GLU A 500 5.64 -1.94 19.15
C GLU A 500 4.34 -1.13 19.26
N ALA A 501 4.38 0.12 18.79
CA ALA A 501 3.30 1.08 18.87
C ALA A 501 3.32 2.04 17.67
N PRO A 502 2.91 1.58 16.47
CA PRO A 502 3.01 2.38 15.25
C PRO A 502 2.11 3.61 15.28
N PHE A 503 1.06 3.66 16.10
CA PHE A 503 0.15 4.81 16.16
C PHE A 503 0.32 5.61 17.45
N ALA A 504 0.36 6.93 17.33
CA ALA A 504 0.35 7.87 18.44
C ALA A 504 -0.64 9.00 18.17
N LEU A 505 -1.09 9.70 19.21
CA LEU A 505 -1.85 10.95 19.03
C LEU A 505 -0.94 12.05 18.50
N VAL A 506 -1.43 12.86 17.56
CA VAL A 506 -0.78 14.12 17.20
C VAL A 506 -1.01 15.11 18.33
N GLN A 507 0.07 15.69 18.86
CA GLN A 507 0.04 16.70 19.91
C GLN A 507 -0.19 18.10 19.36
#